data_AF-A0A812RFA0-F1
#
_entry.id   AF-A0A812RFA0-F1
#
_cell.length_a   1.000
_cell.length_b   1.000
_cell.length_c   1.000
_cell.angle_alpha   90.00
_cell.angle_beta   90.00
_cell.angle_gamma   90.00
#
_symmetry.space_group_name_H-M   'P 1'
#
loop_
_entity.id
_entity.type
_entity.pdbx_description
1 polymer ?
#
loop_
_entity_poly.entity_id
_entity_poly.type
_entity_poly.pdbx_seq_one_letter_code
_entity_poly.pdbx_strand_id
1 'polypeptide(L)'
;MLFTDNFIHADLHPGNIHFHRRRVGTESGPLQSELVIFDAGLAVQMSAQDRRNFVDVFYALTTNNGKRAAELMVERTPGDRSLVRDEAGFVAEVGRLVSQVCDMGLALGKVRLGECFGQMLSLACEHRVKLEASFVTVASSIIVLEGVGRQLNPIVDLAAAARPMLAEAVAQRWNA
;
A
#
# COMPACT_ATOMS: atom_id res chain seq x y z
N MET A 1 1.48 10.52 5.50
CA MET A 1 0.35 9.81 6.13
C MET A 1 0.77 8.46 6.67
N LEU A 2 0.79 7.37 5.87
CA LEU A 2 1.05 6.04 6.43
C LEU A 2 2.48 5.86 6.96
N PHE A 3 3.48 6.09 6.11
CA PHE A 3 4.88 5.80 6.43
C PHE A 3 5.47 6.77 7.45
N THR A 4 5.18 8.07 7.28
CA THR A 4 5.70 9.14 8.15
C THR A 4 4.89 9.33 9.44
N ASP A 5 3.55 9.31 9.35
CA ASP A 5 2.67 9.75 10.45
C ASP A 5 1.89 8.59 11.11
N ASN A 6 2.07 7.35 10.63
CA ASN A 6 1.28 6.19 11.03
C ASN A 6 -0.24 6.42 10.94
N PHE A 7 -0.68 7.14 9.91
CA PHE A 7 -2.07 7.54 9.71
C PHE A 7 -2.59 7.02 8.36
N ILE A 8 -3.78 6.40 8.38
CA ILE A 8 -4.46 5.86 7.21
C ILE A 8 -5.86 6.46 7.17
N HIS A 9 -6.23 7.09 6.06
CA HIS A 9 -7.60 7.63 5.88
C HIS A 9 -8.66 6.53 5.69
N ALA A 10 -8.25 5.36 5.19
CA ALA A 10 -9.07 4.18 4.86
C ALA A 10 -10.13 4.36 3.76
N ASP A 11 -10.57 5.58 3.48
CA ASP A 11 -11.65 5.86 2.52
C ASP A 11 -11.40 7.13 1.68
N LEU A 12 -10.20 7.24 1.10
CA LEU A 12 -9.79 8.42 0.33
C LEU A 12 -10.28 8.35 -1.13
N HIS A 13 -11.60 8.22 -1.31
CA HIS A 13 -12.26 8.18 -2.62
C HIS A 13 -12.49 9.59 -3.19
N PRO A 14 -12.86 9.75 -4.49
CA PRO A 14 -13.03 11.07 -5.11
C PRO A 14 -14.01 12.02 -4.40
N GLY A 15 -14.95 11.50 -3.60
CA GLY A 15 -15.88 12.33 -2.83
C GLY A 15 -15.21 12.98 -1.61
N ASN A 16 -14.14 12.38 -1.10
CA ASN A 16 -13.37 12.86 0.04
C ASN A 16 -12.11 13.63 -0.36
N ILE A 17 -11.87 13.83 -1.66
CA ILE A 17 -10.74 14.60 -2.17
C ILE A 17 -11.27 15.77 -3.01
N HIS A 18 -10.87 16.99 -2.66
CA HIS A 18 -11.14 18.17 -3.45
C HIS A 18 -9.87 18.95 -3.77
N PHE A 19 -9.72 19.32 -5.03
CA PHE A 19 -8.62 20.16 -5.47
C PHE A 19 -9.09 21.61 -5.50
N HIS A 20 -8.54 22.42 -4.61
CA HIS A 20 -8.84 23.84 -4.51
C HIS A 20 -7.68 24.66 -5.07
N ARG A 21 -7.98 25.77 -5.75
CA ARG A 21 -6.97 26.76 -6.12
C ARG A 21 -7.29 28.07 -5.45
N ARG A 22 -6.37 28.55 -4.62
CA ARG A 22 -6.49 29.79 -3.87
C ARG A 22 -5.46 30.79 -4.33
N ARG A 23 -5.82 32.07 -4.44
CA ARG A 23 -4.83 33.14 -4.58
C ARG A 23 -4.22 33.44 -3.22
N VAL A 24 -2.90 33.50 -3.17
CA VAL A 24 -2.16 33.83 -1.94
C VAL A 24 -1.87 35.31 -1.92
N GLY A 25 -2.29 36.00 -0.86
CA GLY A 25 -2.08 37.44 -0.68
C GLY A 25 -3.13 38.28 -1.41
N THR A 26 -2.73 39.00 -2.47
CA THR A 26 -3.59 39.93 -3.21
C THR A 26 -4.41 39.23 -4.30
N GLU A 27 -5.42 39.90 -4.86
CA GLU A 27 -6.18 39.40 -6.02
C GLU A 27 -5.31 39.16 -7.27
N SER A 28 -4.11 39.74 -7.32
CA SER A 28 -3.10 39.54 -8.37
C SER A 28 -2.06 38.48 -8.00
N GLY A 29 -2.13 37.91 -6.79
CA GLY A 29 -1.16 36.94 -6.28
C GLY A 29 -1.18 35.60 -7.02
N PRO A 30 -0.12 34.79 -6.86
CA PRO A 30 -0.02 33.48 -7.50
C PRO A 30 -1.13 32.54 -7.01
N LEU A 31 -1.58 31.66 -7.91
CA LEU A 31 -2.50 30.57 -7.56
C LEU A 31 -1.71 29.46 -6.87
N GLN A 32 -2.05 29.20 -5.62
CA GLN A 32 -1.60 28.02 -4.89
C GLN A 32 -2.64 26.91 -5.05
N SER A 33 -2.15 25.71 -5.34
CA SER A 33 -2.98 24.51 -5.39
C SER A 33 -2.99 23.86 -4.02
N GLU A 34 -4.18 23.55 -3.52
CA GLU A 34 -4.44 22.95 -2.23
C GLU A 34 -5.21 21.64 -2.43
N LEU A 35 -4.80 20.59 -1.74
CA LEU A 35 -5.56 19.35 -1.65
C LEU A 35 -6.37 19.39 -0.35
N VAL A 36 -7.68 19.46 -0.47
CA VAL A 36 -8.62 19.43 0.65
C VAL A 36 -9.14 18.01 0.80
N ILE A 37 -8.99 17.45 2.00
CA ILE A 37 -9.46 16.11 2.34
C ILE A 37 -10.65 16.24 3.28
N PHE A 38 -11.74 15.58 2.95
CA PHE A 38 -12.96 15.53 3.75
C PHE A 38 -13.13 14.17 4.41
N ASP A 39 -13.98 14.12 5.44
CA ASP A 39 -14.43 12.90 6.13
C ASP A 39 -13.30 11.99 6.67
N ALA A 40 -12.95 12.19 7.94
CA ALA A 40 -12.01 11.32 8.64
C ALA A 40 -12.70 10.17 9.41
N GLY A 41 -13.95 9.83 9.10
CA GLY A 41 -14.77 8.87 9.86
C GLY A 41 -14.23 7.44 9.87
N LEU A 42 -13.47 7.06 8.84
CA LEU A 42 -12.80 5.76 8.73
C LEU A 42 -11.29 5.83 8.95
N ALA A 43 -10.78 6.99 9.36
CA ALA A 43 -9.35 7.14 9.59
C ALA A 43 -8.87 6.28 10.77
N VAL A 44 -7.76 5.57 10.56
CA VAL A 44 -7.18 4.64 11.53
C VAL A 44 -5.67 4.83 11.67
N GLN A 45 -5.16 4.43 12.82
CA GLN A 45 -3.72 4.28 13.07
C GLN A 45 -3.41 2.80 13.30
N MET A 46 -2.24 2.36 12.82
CA MET A 46 -1.79 1.00 13.07
C MET A 46 -1.16 0.90 14.46
N SER A 47 -1.28 -0.26 15.11
CA SER A 47 -0.43 -0.53 16.27
C SER A 47 1.05 -0.52 15.87
N ALA A 48 1.96 -0.34 16.83
CA ALA A 48 3.39 -0.37 16.53
C ALA A 48 3.81 -1.71 15.90
N GLN A 49 3.18 -2.82 16.31
CA GLN A 49 3.45 -4.14 15.74
C GLN A 49 2.94 -4.24 14.30
N ASP A 50 1.70 -3.81 14.04
CA ASP A 50 1.11 -3.88 12.70
C ASP A 50 1.87 -2.98 11.72
N ARG A 51 2.28 -1.78 12.16
CA ARG A 51 3.11 -0.88 11.35
C ARG A 51 4.43 -1.53 10.98
N ARG A 52 5.13 -2.16 11.93
CA ARG A 52 6.37 -2.90 11.65
C ARG A 52 6.11 -4.05 10.68
N ASN A 53 5.04 -4.79 10.90
CA ASN A 53 4.67 -5.93 10.06
C ASN A 53 4.42 -5.49 8.61
N PHE A 54 3.67 -4.41 8.43
CA PHE A 54 3.35 -3.82 7.15
C PHE A 54 4.60 -3.31 6.44
N VAL A 55 5.44 -2.53 7.12
CA VAL A 55 6.68 -1.97 6.55
C VAL A 55 7.61 -3.06 6.04
N ASP A 56 7.75 -4.16 6.78
CA ASP A 56 8.58 -5.31 6.37
C ASP A 56 8.07 -5.98 5.09
N VAL A 57 6.75 -6.26 5.02
CA VAL A 57 6.13 -6.85 3.83
C VAL A 57 6.27 -5.91 2.64
N PHE A 58 5.97 -4.62 2.83
CA PHE A 58 6.02 -3.62 1.77
C PHE A 58 7.46 -3.37 1.29
N TYR A 59 8.44 -3.38 2.19
CA TYR A 59 9.85 -3.31 1.83
C TYR A 59 10.28 -4.51 0.97
N ALA A 60 9.89 -5.73 1.35
CA ALA A 60 10.16 -6.92 0.55
C ALA A 60 9.52 -6.84 -0.84
N LEU A 61 8.27 -6.38 -0.95
CA LEU A 61 7.60 -6.18 -2.24
C LEU A 61 8.32 -5.15 -3.12
N THR A 62 8.68 -3.98 -2.56
CA THR A 62 9.32 -2.90 -3.33
C THR A 62 10.77 -3.15 -3.72
N THR A 63 11.43 -4.11 -3.06
CA THR A 63 12.77 -4.59 -3.41
C THR A 63 12.76 -5.84 -4.31
N ASN A 64 11.60 -6.16 -4.91
CA ASN A 64 11.38 -7.34 -5.76
C ASN A 64 11.72 -8.66 -5.05
N ASN A 65 11.48 -8.72 -3.74
CA ASN A 65 11.67 -9.91 -2.92
C ASN A 65 10.31 -10.51 -2.53
N GLY A 66 9.56 -10.96 -3.54
CA GLY A 66 8.22 -11.54 -3.34
C GLY A 66 8.23 -12.79 -2.45
N LYS A 67 9.30 -13.59 -2.53
CA LYS A 67 9.51 -14.74 -1.65
C LYS A 67 9.51 -14.31 -0.18
N ARG A 68 10.32 -13.30 0.17
CA ARG A 68 10.37 -12.80 1.55
C ARG A 68 9.04 -12.19 1.98
N ALA A 69 8.35 -11.48 1.10
CA ALA A 69 7.03 -10.93 1.40
C ALA A 69 6.04 -12.05 1.78
N ALA A 70 6.04 -13.16 1.03
CA ALA A 70 5.17 -14.30 1.31
C ALA A 70 5.53 -15.02 2.62
N GLU A 71 6.82 -15.24 2.88
CA GLU A 71 7.30 -15.79 4.15
C GLU A 71 6.81 -14.96 5.34
N LEU A 72 6.95 -13.63 5.25
CA LEU A 72 6.47 -12.70 6.28
C LEU A 72 4.96 -12.78 6.49
N MET A 73 4.17 -12.95 5.43
CA MET A 73 2.71 -13.12 5.52
C MET A 73 2.33 -14.41 6.26
N VAL A 74 3.06 -15.51 6.00
CA VAL A 74 2.83 -16.79 6.69
C VAL A 74 3.30 -16.74 8.13
N GLU A 75 4.50 -16.19 8.38
CA GLU A 75 5.08 -16.00 9.72
C GLU A 75 4.16 -15.22 10.66
N ARG A 76 3.38 -14.29 10.10
CA ARG A 76 2.55 -13.33 10.84
C ARG A 76 1.06 -13.56 10.64
N THR A 77 0.69 -14.75 10.16
CA THR A 77 -0.72 -15.08 9.98
C THR A 77 -1.42 -15.07 11.34
N PRO A 78 -2.58 -14.41 11.49
CA PRO A 78 -3.29 -14.39 12.76
C PRO A 78 -3.81 -15.77 13.17
N GLY A 79 -3.58 -16.14 14.43
CA GLY A 79 -4.08 -17.38 15.02
C GLY A 79 -3.16 -18.58 14.79
N ASP A 80 -3.74 -19.77 14.60
CA ASP A 80 -2.99 -21.01 14.52
C ASP A 80 -2.36 -21.21 13.13
N ARG A 81 -1.04 -21.06 13.06
CA ARG A 81 -0.23 -21.26 11.83
C ARG A 81 -0.30 -22.70 11.31
N SER A 82 -0.63 -23.69 12.14
CA SER A 82 -0.77 -25.08 11.67
C SER A 82 -1.94 -25.27 10.68
N LEU A 83 -2.84 -24.29 10.60
CA LEU A 83 -3.94 -24.27 9.64
C LEU A 83 -3.52 -23.82 8.23
N VAL A 84 -2.32 -23.26 8.07
CA VAL A 84 -1.76 -22.89 6.76
C VAL A 84 -1.51 -24.16 5.96
N ARG A 85 -2.01 -24.17 4.73
CA ARG A 85 -1.89 -25.29 3.81
C ARG A 85 -0.82 -24.98 2.77
N ASP A 86 0.11 -25.91 2.58
CA ASP A 86 1.13 -25.81 1.53
C ASP A 86 1.85 -24.45 1.52
N GLU A 87 2.56 -24.16 2.61
CA GLU A 87 3.34 -22.91 2.76
C GLU A 87 4.34 -22.72 1.62
N ALA A 88 4.98 -23.80 1.16
CA ALA A 88 5.93 -23.75 0.05
C ALA A 88 5.27 -23.34 -1.27
N GLY A 89 4.07 -23.88 -1.55
CA GLY A 89 3.23 -23.45 -2.66
C GLY A 89 2.92 -21.96 -2.59
N PHE A 90 2.33 -21.50 -1.49
CA PHE A 90 1.98 -20.09 -1.28
C PHE A 90 3.16 -19.15 -1.56
N VAL A 91 4.32 -19.46 -0.99
CA VAL A 91 5.55 -18.67 -1.16
C VAL A 91 6.00 -18.61 -2.62
N ALA A 92 5.94 -19.74 -3.34
CA ALA A 92 6.29 -19.79 -4.75
C ALA A 92 5.31 -18.99 -5.61
N GLU A 93 4.00 -19.08 -5.36
CA GLU A 93 2.97 -18.40 -6.13
C GLU A 93 2.98 -16.88 -5.92
N VAL A 94 3.07 -16.43 -4.67
CA VAL A 94 3.23 -15.00 -4.34
C VAL A 94 4.54 -14.47 -4.92
N GLY A 95 5.63 -15.24 -4.86
CA GLY A 95 6.89 -14.90 -5.50
C GLY A 95 6.72 -14.63 -7.00
N ARG A 96 6.04 -15.53 -7.73
CA ARG A 96 5.73 -15.34 -9.17
C ARG A 96 4.88 -14.10 -9.42
N LEU A 97 3.84 -13.89 -8.60
CA LEU A 97 2.95 -12.73 -8.72
C LEU A 97 3.74 -11.42 -8.61
N VAL A 98 4.61 -11.31 -7.62
CA VAL A 98 5.43 -10.11 -7.40
C VAL A 98 6.40 -9.89 -8.56
N SER A 99 7.09 -10.94 -9.01
CA SER A 99 8.00 -10.82 -10.16
C SER A 99 7.26 -10.34 -11.41
N GLN A 100 6.07 -10.89 -11.71
CA GLN A 100 5.26 -10.46 -12.85
C GLN A 100 4.89 -8.97 -12.76
N VAL A 101 4.51 -8.49 -11.58
CA VAL A 101 4.18 -7.07 -11.37
C VAL A 101 5.41 -6.18 -11.55
N CYS A 102 6.56 -6.59 -11.02
CA CYS A 102 7.81 -5.87 -11.19
C CYS A 102 8.27 -5.81 -12.66
N ASP A 103 8.12 -6.90 -13.41
CA ASP A 103 8.50 -6.98 -14.82
C ASP A 103 7.63 -6.08 -15.73
N MET A 104 6.33 -5.92 -15.41
CA MET A 104 5.44 -5.01 -16.13
C MET A 104 5.72 -3.52 -15.85
N GLY A 105 6.40 -3.24 -14.74
CA GLY A 105 6.62 -1.89 -14.21
C GLY A 105 5.42 -1.34 -13.43
N LEU A 106 5.70 -0.51 -12.43
CA LEU A 106 4.70 0.06 -11.50
C LEU A 106 4.16 1.43 -11.94
N ALA A 107 4.15 1.70 -13.25
CA ALA A 107 3.51 2.89 -13.81
C ALA A 107 1.99 2.77 -13.68
N LEU A 108 1.31 3.81 -13.14
CA LEU A 108 -0.14 3.80 -12.86
C LEU A 108 -1.02 3.40 -14.05
N GLY A 109 -0.64 3.79 -15.26
CA GLY A 109 -1.35 3.44 -16.49
C GLY A 109 -1.21 1.97 -16.91
N LYS A 110 -0.21 1.25 -16.40
CA LYS A 110 0.09 -0.15 -16.76
C LYS A 110 -0.26 -1.14 -15.65
N VAL A 111 0.04 -0.78 -14.40
CA VAL A 111 -0.24 -1.66 -13.26
C VAL A 111 -1.72 -1.60 -12.89
N ARG A 112 -2.33 -2.77 -12.65
CA ARG A 112 -3.69 -2.92 -12.12
C ARG A 112 -3.58 -3.45 -10.70
N LEU A 113 -3.29 -2.58 -9.73
CA LEU A 113 -3.01 -3.00 -8.36
C LEU A 113 -4.19 -3.75 -7.73
N GLY A 114 -5.42 -3.39 -8.11
CA GLY A 114 -6.63 -4.11 -7.69
C GLY A 114 -6.65 -5.57 -8.14
N GLU A 115 -6.18 -5.88 -9.35
CA GLU A 115 -6.12 -7.27 -9.84
C GLU A 115 -5.02 -8.06 -9.13
N CYS A 116 -3.84 -7.45 -8.95
CA CYS A 116 -2.73 -8.07 -8.22
C CYS A 116 -3.13 -8.36 -6.77
N PHE A 117 -3.82 -7.42 -6.12
CA PHE A 117 -4.32 -7.62 -4.75
C PHE A 117 -5.42 -8.69 -4.70
N GLY A 118 -6.33 -8.72 -5.67
CA GLY A 118 -7.32 -9.80 -5.80
C GLY A 118 -6.68 -11.18 -5.94
N GLN A 119 -5.63 -11.31 -6.76
CA GLN A 119 -4.86 -12.55 -6.90
C GLN A 119 -4.16 -12.93 -5.59
N MET A 120 -3.55 -11.98 -4.89
CA MET A 120 -2.94 -12.20 -3.57
C MET A 120 -3.96 -12.69 -2.54
N LEU A 121 -5.16 -12.10 -2.50
CA LEU A 121 -6.25 -12.55 -1.62
C LEU A 121 -6.71 -13.97 -1.96
N SER A 122 -6.84 -14.30 -3.25
CA SER A 122 -7.19 -15.65 -3.69
C SER A 122 -6.16 -16.69 -3.23
N LEU A 123 -4.86 -16.41 -3.41
CA LEU A 123 -3.78 -17.27 -2.91
C LEU A 123 -3.82 -17.41 -1.38
N ALA A 124 -4.06 -16.32 -0.66
CA ALA A 124 -4.17 -16.32 0.79
C ALA A 124 -5.35 -17.20 1.26
N CYS A 125 -6.50 -17.12 0.59
CA CYS A 125 -7.66 -17.97 0.85
C CYS A 125 -7.37 -19.45 0.54
N GLU A 126 -6.78 -19.75 -0.61
CA GLU A 126 -6.46 -21.11 -1.05
C GLU A 126 -5.53 -21.84 -0.08
N HIS A 127 -4.48 -21.14 0.35
CA HIS A 127 -3.48 -21.65 1.29
C HIS A 127 -3.84 -21.43 2.77
N ARG A 128 -5.02 -20.86 3.06
CA ARG A 128 -5.49 -20.53 4.41
C ARG A 128 -4.52 -19.62 5.20
N VAL A 129 -3.81 -18.75 4.49
CA VAL A 129 -3.01 -17.69 5.08
C VAL A 129 -3.97 -16.55 5.41
N LYS A 130 -4.23 -16.34 6.69
CA LYS A 130 -5.00 -15.18 7.16
C LYS A 130 -4.13 -13.93 7.06
N LEU A 131 -4.71 -12.86 6.51
CA LEU A 131 -4.09 -11.55 6.48
C LEU A 131 -4.65 -10.68 7.60
N GLU A 132 -3.81 -9.81 8.15
CA GLU A 132 -4.23 -8.81 9.14
C GLU A 132 -5.23 -7.82 8.54
N ALA A 133 -6.26 -7.45 9.31
CA ALA A 133 -7.28 -6.51 8.85
C ALA A 133 -6.66 -5.16 8.45
N SER A 134 -5.66 -4.70 9.19
CA SER A 134 -4.92 -3.47 8.92
C SER A 134 -4.21 -3.50 7.57
N PHE A 135 -3.68 -4.65 7.14
CA PHE A 135 -3.07 -4.83 5.83
C PHE A 135 -4.11 -4.67 4.72
N VAL A 136 -5.27 -5.29 4.89
CA VAL A 136 -6.38 -5.20 3.92
C VAL A 136 -6.90 -3.77 3.81
N THR A 137 -7.06 -3.05 4.93
CA THR A 137 -7.46 -1.63 4.92
C THR A 137 -6.48 -0.76 4.16
N VAL A 138 -5.18 -0.93 4.39
CA VAL A 138 -4.14 -0.17 3.67
C VAL A 138 -4.15 -0.50 2.19
N ALA A 139 -4.18 -1.79 1.82
CA ALA A 139 -4.18 -2.22 0.44
C ALA A 139 -5.41 -1.68 -0.32
N SER A 140 -6.60 -1.75 0.28
CA SER A 140 -7.82 -1.15 -0.28
C SER A 140 -7.69 0.36 -0.47
N SER A 141 -7.10 1.06 0.49
CA SER A 141 -6.83 2.51 0.36
C SER A 141 -5.91 2.83 -0.81
N ILE A 142 -4.86 2.03 -1.01
CA ILE A 142 -3.92 2.17 -2.12
C ILE A 142 -4.63 1.93 -3.47
N ILE A 143 -5.52 0.94 -3.56
CA ILE A 143 -6.28 0.63 -4.78
C ILE A 143 -7.20 1.79 -5.17
N VAL A 144 -7.93 2.36 -4.21
CA VAL A 144 -8.77 3.54 -4.45
C VAL A 144 -7.91 4.71 -4.95
N LEU A 145 -6.79 4.98 -4.28
CA LEU A 145 -5.89 6.07 -4.66
C LEU A 145 -5.20 5.83 -6.00
N GLU A 146 -4.91 4.58 -6.35
CA GLU A 146 -4.41 4.18 -7.67
C GLU A 146 -5.43 4.53 -8.77
N GLY A 147 -6.71 4.25 -8.54
CA GLY A 147 -7.78 4.60 -9.48
C GLY A 147 -7.91 6.11 -9.71
N VAL A 148 -7.78 6.90 -8.64
CA VAL A 148 -7.74 8.38 -8.71
C VAL A 148 -6.48 8.84 -9.44
N GLY A 149 -5.32 8.34 -9.04
CA GLY A 149 -4.02 8.71 -9.61
C GLY A 149 -3.94 8.41 -11.11
N ARG A 150 -4.50 7.28 -11.56
CA ARG A 150 -4.56 6.93 -12.98
C ARG A 150 -5.35 7.94 -13.81
N GLN A 151 -6.45 8.48 -13.26
CA GLN A 151 -7.25 9.50 -13.94
C GLN A 151 -6.52 10.86 -14.01
N LEU A 152 -5.71 11.17 -13.01
CA LEU A 152 -4.98 12.45 -12.92
C LEU A 152 -3.68 12.46 -13.72
N ASN A 153 -2.85 11.41 -13.57
CA ASN A 153 -1.56 11.31 -14.22
C ASN A 153 -1.13 9.83 -14.38
N PRO A 154 -1.45 9.19 -15.51
CA PRO A 154 -1.20 7.76 -15.71
C PRO A 154 0.28 7.40 -15.90
N ILE A 155 1.17 8.38 -16.13
CA ILE A 155 2.61 8.09 -16.37
C ILE A 155 3.44 8.06 -15.07
N VAL A 156 2.84 8.32 -13.91
CA VAL A 156 3.54 8.26 -12.62
C VAL A 156 3.95 6.83 -12.29
N ASP A 157 5.22 6.65 -11.92
CA ASP A 157 5.75 5.40 -11.37
C ASP A 157 5.56 5.38 -9.84
N LEU A 158 4.68 4.49 -9.36
CA LEU A 158 4.37 4.35 -7.94
C LEU A 158 5.57 3.87 -7.13
N ALA A 159 6.42 3.01 -7.69
CA ALA A 159 7.59 2.50 -6.98
C ALA A 159 8.59 3.62 -6.72
N ALA A 160 8.86 4.42 -7.76
CA ALA A 160 9.74 5.57 -7.66
C ALA A 160 9.23 6.58 -6.63
N ALA A 161 7.91 6.84 -6.62
CA ALA A 161 7.29 7.75 -5.67
C ALA A 161 7.34 7.23 -4.21
N ALA A 162 7.18 5.91 -4.00
CA ALA A 162 7.15 5.31 -2.66
C ALA A 162 8.54 5.13 -2.03
N ARG A 163 9.59 4.90 -2.83
CA ARG A 163 10.97 4.65 -2.37
C ARG A 163 11.49 5.62 -1.29
N PRO A 164 11.42 6.96 -1.46
CA PRO A 164 11.95 7.88 -0.46
C PRO A 164 11.18 7.80 0.87
N MET A 165 9.85 7.68 0.81
CA MET A 165 9.00 7.55 2.01
C MET A 165 9.30 6.24 2.77
N LEU A 166 9.60 5.16 2.06
CA LEU A 166 9.98 3.89 2.67
C LEU A 166 11.36 3.95 3.31
N ALA A 167 12.34 4.57 2.65
CA ALA A 167 13.68 4.73 3.19
C ALA A 167 13.64 5.47 4.54
N GLU A 168 12.82 6.54 4.63
CA GLU A 168 12.59 7.26 5.87
C GLU A 168 11.93 6.38 6.94
N ALA A 169 10.87 5.64 6.59
CA ALA A 169 10.19 4.75 7.55
C ALA A 169 11.10 3.61 8.06
N VAL A 170 11.97 3.06 7.20
CA VAL A 170 12.96 2.04 7.59
C VAL A 170 14.03 2.65 8.51
N ALA A 171 14.51 3.86 8.21
CA ALA A 171 15.46 4.55 9.08
C ALA A 171 14.87 4.85 10.47
N GLN A 172 13.62 5.34 10.53
CA GLN A 172 12.91 5.57 11.79
C GLN A 172 12.72 4.29 12.61
N ARG A 173 12.53 3.14 11.95
CA ARG A 173 12.45 1.84 12.63
C ARG A 173 13.77 1.44 13.29
N TRP A 174 14.91 1.72 12.68
CA TRP A 174 16.22 1.32 13.23
C TRP A 174 16.74 2.26 14.32
N ASN A 175 16.11 3.42 14.49
CA ASN A 175 16.44 4.40 15.52
C ASN A 175 15.53 4.34 16.76
N ALA A 176 14.54 3.43 16.80
CA ALA A 176 13.56 3.26 17.87
C ALA A 176 13.63 1.85 18.47
#